data_AF-A0A7L5EA11-F1
#
_entry.id   AF-A0A7L5EA11-F1
#
_cell.length_a   1.000
_cell.length_b   1.000
_cell.length_c   1.000
_cell.angle_alpha   90.00
_cell.angle_beta   90.00
_cell.angle_gamma   90.00
#
_symmetry.space_group_name_H-M   'P 1'
#
loop_
_entity.id
_entity.type
_entity.pdbx_description
1 polymer ?
#
loop_
_entity_poly.entity_id
_entity_poly.type
_entity_poly.pdbx_seq_one_letter_code
_entity_poly.pdbx_strand_id
1 'polypeptide(L)'
;MKKGFNILLILCAALVAISCSKTKSYTDMLKDEKKAINRLIDENDFEILKDFPEDSVFKENQFVELENGTYLNIIEKGTSQRAVQYKTKILYRCNVSYPMDSAYINSTPYYIQNYGPHSNGTSPWEFTYGDYASQANPYLVSEGLQEPLKYVGDRAKVKLIVPFKRGTYNDQSNGEPAYYEILEYIFEENL
;
A
#
# COMPACT_ATOMS: atom_id res chain seq x y z
N MET A 1 -34.69 -3.93 47.54
CA MET A 1 -34.27 -4.58 46.28
C MET A 1 -34.42 -3.71 45.02
N LYS A 2 -35.38 -2.76 44.94
CA LYS A 2 -35.58 -1.93 43.72
C LYS A 2 -34.49 -0.87 43.44
N LYS A 3 -33.83 -0.31 44.48
CA LYS A 3 -32.82 0.76 44.31
C LYS A 3 -31.48 0.26 43.73
N GLY A 4 -31.03 -0.94 44.10
CA GLY A 4 -29.81 -1.56 43.55
C GLY A 4 -29.98 -2.01 42.10
N PHE A 5 -31.18 -2.49 41.73
CA PHE A 5 -31.51 -2.88 40.37
C PHE A 5 -31.48 -1.69 39.40
N ASN A 6 -31.96 -0.50 39.84
CA ASN A 6 -31.91 0.72 39.04
C ASN A 6 -30.47 1.24 38.84
N ILE A 7 -29.60 1.12 39.85
CA ILE A 7 -28.18 1.52 39.73
C ILE A 7 -27.45 0.59 38.75
N LEU A 8 -27.72 -0.72 38.82
CA LEU A 8 -27.14 -1.70 37.90
C LEU A 8 -27.59 -1.46 36.45
N LEU A 9 -28.87 -1.12 36.23
CA LEU A 9 -29.40 -0.78 34.91
C LEU A 9 -28.79 0.49 34.32
N ILE A 10 -28.57 1.53 35.14
CA ILE A 10 -27.91 2.78 34.71
C ILE A 10 -26.44 2.53 34.37
N LEU A 11 -25.74 1.69 35.15
CA LEU A 11 -24.36 1.31 34.88
C LEU A 11 -24.25 0.49 33.59
N CYS A 12 -25.14 -0.48 33.38
CA CYS A 12 -25.21 -1.24 32.14
C CYS A 12 -25.50 -0.33 30.93
N ALA A 13 -26.45 0.61 31.04
CA ALA A 13 -26.75 1.56 29.97
C ALA A 13 -25.57 2.49 29.64
N ALA A 14 -24.81 2.94 30.66
CA ALA A 14 -23.59 3.71 30.46
C ALA A 14 -22.48 2.89 29.78
N LEU A 15 -22.36 1.60 30.09
CA LEU A 15 -21.43 0.69 29.43
C LEU A 15 -21.83 0.39 27.97
N VAL A 16 -23.14 0.34 27.64
CA VAL A 16 -23.60 0.19 26.25
C VAL A 16 -23.26 1.46 25.42
N ALA A 17 -23.31 2.65 26.03
CA ALA A 17 -22.95 3.90 25.36
C ALA A 17 -21.44 4.06 25.05
N ILE A 18 -20.57 3.35 25.79
CA ILE A 18 -19.11 3.30 25.55
C ILE A 18 -18.75 2.26 24.47
N SER A 19 -19.64 1.30 24.19
CA SER A 19 -19.43 0.19 23.25
C SER A 19 -19.62 0.57 21.77
N CYS A 20 -19.97 1.83 21.46
CA CYS A 20 -19.85 2.31 20.08
C CYS A 20 -18.37 2.54 19.76
N SER A 21 -17.65 1.47 19.39
CA SER A 21 -16.50 1.65 18.50
C SER A 21 -17.04 2.40 17.29
N LYS A 22 -16.68 3.68 17.14
CA LYS A 22 -17.08 4.44 15.97
C LYS A 22 -16.36 3.78 14.79
N THR A 23 -17.06 2.90 14.07
CA THR A 23 -16.61 2.43 12.77
C THR A 23 -16.27 3.67 11.94
N LYS A 24 -15.02 3.75 11.51
CA LYS A 24 -14.50 4.89 10.77
C LYS A 24 -15.32 5.09 9.50
N SER A 25 -15.80 6.30 9.24
CA SER A 25 -16.50 6.56 7.98
C SER A 25 -15.49 6.57 6.83
N TYR A 26 -15.96 6.30 5.61
CA TYR A 26 -15.12 6.39 4.41
C TYR A 26 -14.49 7.78 4.24
N THR A 27 -15.23 8.85 4.59
CA THR A 27 -14.72 10.22 4.58
C THR A 27 -13.60 10.44 5.60
N ASP A 28 -13.71 9.83 6.78
CA ASP A 28 -12.66 9.87 7.80
C ASP A 28 -11.42 9.09 7.33
N MET A 29 -11.59 7.96 6.65
CA MET A 29 -10.48 7.19 6.05
C MET A 29 -9.72 8.02 5.00
N LEU A 30 -10.43 8.69 4.09
CA LEU A 30 -9.81 9.59 3.09
C LEU A 30 -9.05 10.75 3.74
N LYS A 31 -9.61 11.33 4.80
CA LYS A 31 -8.96 12.43 5.52
C LYS A 31 -7.66 11.97 6.19
N ASP A 32 -7.70 10.80 6.83
CA ASP A 32 -6.56 10.26 7.55
C ASP A 32 -5.49 9.74 6.60
N GLU A 33 -5.86 9.12 5.48
CA GLU A 33 -4.95 8.78 4.38
C GLU A 33 -4.22 10.01 3.88
N LYS A 34 -4.95 11.09 3.56
CA LYS A 34 -4.33 12.33 3.07
C LYS A 34 -3.33 12.88 4.09
N LYS A 35 -3.66 12.84 5.38
CA LYS A 35 -2.75 13.26 6.45
C LYS A 35 -1.51 12.35 6.52
N ALA A 36 -1.68 11.04 6.41
CA ALA A 36 -0.59 10.06 6.47
C ALA A 36 0.38 10.20 5.29
N ILE A 37 -0.14 10.32 4.05
CA ILE A 37 0.67 10.51 2.84
C ILE A 37 1.43 11.84 2.92
N ASN A 38 0.77 12.94 3.30
CA ASN A 38 1.43 14.24 3.44
C ASN A 38 2.56 14.18 4.48
N ARG A 39 2.31 13.54 5.63
CA ARG A 39 3.36 13.36 6.65
C ARG A 39 4.53 12.55 6.11
N LEU A 40 4.28 11.45 5.39
CA LEU A 40 5.34 10.64 4.78
C LEU A 40 6.18 11.47 3.80
N ILE A 41 5.53 12.27 2.95
CA ILE A 41 6.18 13.17 2.00
C ILE A 41 7.06 14.19 2.73
N ASP A 42 6.52 14.85 3.75
CA ASP A 42 7.23 15.88 4.52
C ASP A 42 8.42 15.30 5.31
N GLU A 43 8.24 14.15 5.97
CA GLU A 43 9.27 13.51 6.80
C GLU A 43 10.45 12.94 5.98
N ASN A 44 10.21 12.57 4.72
CA ASN A 44 11.23 12.02 3.84
C ASN A 44 11.72 13.01 2.77
N ASP A 45 11.28 14.27 2.82
CA ASP A 45 11.62 15.32 1.85
C ASP A 45 11.35 14.89 0.40
N PHE A 46 10.18 14.27 0.16
CA PHE A 46 9.80 13.83 -1.17
C PHE A 46 9.34 15.00 -2.05
N GLU A 47 9.90 15.09 -3.25
CA GLU A 47 9.51 16.06 -4.27
C GLU A 47 8.44 15.43 -5.17
N ILE A 48 7.20 15.94 -5.10
CA ILE A 48 6.11 15.48 -5.97
C ILE A 48 6.12 16.27 -7.28
N LEU A 49 6.48 15.58 -8.36
CA LEU A 49 6.51 16.08 -9.73
C LEU A 49 5.09 16.15 -10.30
N LYS A 50 4.83 17.23 -11.05
CA LYS A 50 3.57 17.41 -11.79
C LYS A 50 3.49 16.56 -13.04
N ASP A 51 4.62 16.40 -13.71
CA ASP A 51 4.75 15.71 -14.99
C ASP A 51 5.77 14.58 -14.84
N PHE A 52 5.62 13.55 -15.68
CA PHE A 52 6.59 12.47 -15.76
C PHE A 52 7.95 13.03 -16.23
N PRO A 53 9.07 12.72 -15.55
CA PRO A 53 10.36 13.26 -15.95
C PRO A 53 10.80 12.74 -17.32
N GLU A 54 11.58 13.54 -18.04
CA GLU A 54 12.19 13.16 -19.31
C GLU A 54 12.96 11.83 -19.16
N ASP A 55 12.85 10.97 -20.17
CA ASP A 55 13.46 9.64 -20.23
C ASP A 55 13.11 8.67 -19.09
N SER A 56 12.18 9.03 -18.21
CA SER A 56 11.86 8.29 -16.98
C SER A 56 13.00 8.25 -15.96
N VAL A 57 13.82 9.30 -15.90
CA VAL A 57 14.94 9.42 -14.95
C VAL A 57 14.48 10.24 -13.73
N PHE A 58 14.45 9.60 -12.56
CA PHE A 58 14.05 10.21 -11.30
C PHE A 58 15.26 10.44 -10.39
N LYS A 59 15.25 11.52 -9.61
CA LYS A 59 16.08 11.59 -8.39
C LYS A 59 15.50 10.67 -7.32
N GLU A 60 16.30 10.33 -6.32
CA GLU A 60 15.93 9.37 -5.28
C GLU A 60 14.66 9.74 -4.48
N ASN A 61 14.45 11.04 -4.26
CA ASN A 61 13.32 11.59 -3.50
C ASN A 61 12.18 12.10 -4.39
N GLN A 62 12.25 11.94 -5.71
CA GLN A 62 11.23 12.43 -6.63
C GLN A 62 10.14 11.38 -6.87
N PHE A 63 8.88 11.79 -6.82
CA PHE A 63 7.75 10.94 -7.19
C PHE A 63 6.85 11.68 -8.17
N VAL A 64 6.30 10.99 -9.16
CA VAL A 64 5.20 11.51 -9.99
C VAL A 64 3.88 10.92 -9.50
N GLU A 65 2.83 11.75 -9.38
CA GLU A 65 1.47 11.25 -9.13
C GLU A 65 0.84 10.79 -10.45
N LEU A 66 0.45 9.52 -10.51
CA LEU A 66 -0.19 8.91 -11.67
C LEU A 66 -1.70 9.19 -11.68
N GLU A 67 -2.36 9.01 -12.82
CA GLU A 67 -3.79 9.28 -12.98
C GLU A 67 -4.69 8.53 -11.98
N ASN A 68 -4.25 7.35 -11.52
CA ASN A 68 -5.01 6.55 -10.54
C ASN A 68 -4.79 6.98 -9.08
N GLY A 69 -3.91 7.95 -8.82
CA GLY A 69 -3.53 8.48 -7.51
C GLY A 69 -2.31 7.82 -6.88
N THR A 70 -1.68 6.84 -7.54
CA THR A 70 -0.44 6.21 -7.06
C THR A 70 0.75 7.12 -7.34
N TYR A 71 1.65 7.26 -6.37
CA TYR A 71 2.91 7.99 -6.55
C TYR A 71 4.00 7.01 -6.96
N LEU A 72 4.76 7.34 -8.00
CA LEU A 72 5.78 6.48 -8.59
C LEU A 72 7.15 7.15 -8.62
N ASN A 73 8.17 6.41 -8.17
CA ASN A 73 9.58 6.67 -8.48
C ASN A 73 10.14 5.44 -9.22
N ILE A 74 10.77 5.63 -10.38
CA ILE A 74 11.50 4.56 -11.07
C ILE A 74 12.97 4.63 -10.67
N ILE A 75 13.44 3.60 -9.98
CA ILE A 75 14.85 3.45 -9.58
C ILE A 75 15.63 2.80 -10.73
N GLU A 76 15.11 1.70 -11.24
CA GLU A 76 15.65 0.98 -12.39
C GLU A 76 14.50 0.65 -13.35
N LYS A 77 14.61 1.06 -14.62
CA LYS A 77 13.55 0.88 -15.63
C LYS A 77 13.36 -0.58 -16.06
N GLY A 78 14.34 -1.44 -15.78
CA GLY A 78 14.37 -2.81 -16.27
C GLY A 78 14.55 -2.90 -17.79
N THR A 79 14.19 -4.04 -18.37
CA THR A 79 14.26 -4.26 -19.81
C THR A 79 13.21 -3.45 -20.59
N SER A 80 13.30 -3.45 -21.92
CA SER A 80 12.29 -2.85 -22.79
C SER A 80 11.03 -3.72 -22.97
N GLN A 81 11.00 -4.95 -22.43
CA GLN A 81 9.83 -5.82 -22.45
C GLN A 81 8.70 -5.19 -21.65
N ARG A 82 7.45 -5.36 -22.09
CA ARG A 82 6.26 -4.85 -21.39
C ARG A 82 5.33 -5.99 -21.06
N ALA A 83 4.80 -5.96 -19.84
CA ALA A 83 3.82 -6.94 -19.41
C ALA A 83 2.55 -6.80 -20.25
N VAL A 84 1.97 -7.93 -20.64
CA VAL A 84 0.70 -8.01 -21.36
C VAL A 84 -0.38 -8.39 -20.36
N GLN A 85 -1.41 -7.54 -20.25
CA GLN A 85 -2.52 -7.74 -19.33
C GLN A 85 -3.21 -9.09 -19.59
N TYR A 86 -3.54 -9.78 -18.51
CA TYR A 86 -4.10 -11.13 -18.42
C TYR A 86 -3.23 -12.25 -19.02
N LYS A 87 -1.93 -12.00 -19.23
CA LYS A 87 -1.00 -12.99 -19.81
C LYS A 87 0.32 -13.08 -19.08
N THR A 88 0.99 -11.95 -18.87
CA THR A 88 2.33 -11.97 -18.29
C THR A 88 2.24 -12.31 -16.81
N LYS A 89 2.88 -13.40 -16.42
CA LYS A 89 3.07 -13.78 -15.03
C LYS A 89 4.24 -13.02 -14.43
N ILE A 90 3.98 -12.41 -13.29
CA ILE A 90 4.91 -11.55 -12.59
C ILE A 90 5.21 -12.18 -11.24
N LEU A 91 6.50 -12.26 -10.95
CA LEU A 91 7.03 -12.47 -9.62
C LEU A 91 7.51 -11.12 -9.09
N TYR A 92 7.35 -10.87 -7.79
CA TYR A 92 7.83 -9.63 -7.21
C TYR A 92 8.41 -9.80 -5.81
N ARG A 93 9.31 -8.89 -5.46
CA ARG A 93 9.90 -8.74 -4.14
C ARG A 93 9.82 -7.28 -3.69
N CYS A 94 9.54 -7.02 -2.43
CA CYS A 94 9.38 -5.67 -1.91
C CYS A 94 9.67 -5.55 -0.42
N ASN A 95 9.83 -4.30 0.01
CA ASN A 95 9.65 -3.88 1.40
C ASN A 95 8.51 -2.86 1.46
N VAL A 96 7.51 -3.12 2.29
CA VAL A 96 6.34 -2.25 2.46
C VAL A 96 6.22 -1.81 3.91
N SER A 97 5.94 -0.53 4.09
CA SER A 97 5.55 0.08 5.36
C SER A 97 4.22 0.81 5.22
N TYR A 98 3.50 0.93 6.34
CA TYR A 98 2.20 1.60 6.39
C TYR A 98 2.34 2.89 7.17
N PRO A 99 2.30 4.08 6.53
CA PRO A 99 2.61 5.37 7.15
C PRO A 99 1.49 5.90 8.07
N MET A 100 0.67 5.02 8.65
CA MET A 100 -0.40 5.38 9.58
C MET A 100 0.14 5.88 10.92
N ASP A 101 -0.69 6.63 11.66
CA ASP A 101 -0.29 7.19 12.94
C ASP A 101 0.05 6.08 13.94
N SER A 102 1.16 6.19 14.67
CA SER A 102 1.63 5.15 15.58
C SER A 102 0.65 4.87 16.72
N ALA A 103 -0.22 5.83 17.05
CA ALA A 103 -1.33 5.68 17.97
C ALA A 103 -2.47 4.77 17.45
N TYR A 104 -2.53 4.51 16.14
CA TYR A 104 -3.51 3.61 15.50
C TYR A 104 -2.97 2.19 15.30
N ILE A 105 -1.64 2.01 15.30
CA ILE A 105 -1.00 0.71 15.10
C ILE A 105 -0.70 0.14 16.49
N ASN A 106 -1.28 -1.01 16.83
CA ASN A 106 -0.83 -1.80 17.98
C ASN A 106 0.60 -2.30 17.71
N SER A 107 1.59 -1.46 18.04
CA SER A 107 2.97 -1.78 18.45
C SER A 107 3.86 -2.72 17.59
N THR A 108 3.52 -3.02 16.34
CA THR A 108 4.49 -3.55 15.36
C THR A 108 4.15 -2.97 14.00
N PRO A 109 5.06 -2.25 13.32
CA PRO A 109 4.79 -1.88 11.93
C PRO A 109 4.65 -3.18 11.16
N TYR A 110 3.52 -3.35 10.47
CA TYR A 110 3.25 -4.52 9.66
C TYR A 110 4.17 -4.45 8.44
N TYR A 111 5.38 -4.96 8.57
CA TYR A 111 6.37 -4.97 7.50
C TYR A 111 6.15 -6.22 6.66
N ILE A 112 5.78 -5.98 5.41
CA ILE A 112 5.98 -6.97 4.36
C ILE A 112 7.42 -6.80 3.88
N GLN A 113 8.26 -7.83 4.03
CA GLN A 113 9.66 -7.79 3.60
C GLN A 113 10.06 -9.13 2.99
N ASN A 114 10.31 -9.12 1.68
CA ASN A 114 10.97 -10.22 0.97
C ASN A 114 12.06 -9.70 0.00
N TYR A 115 12.61 -8.51 0.26
CA TYR A 115 13.74 -7.94 -0.46
C TYR A 115 14.89 -7.50 0.48
N GLY A 116 16.13 -7.63 0.01
CA GLY A 116 17.33 -7.12 0.68
C GLY A 116 18.06 -8.13 1.59
N PRO A 117 19.04 -7.67 2.38
CA PRO A 117 19.95 -8.55 3.13
C PRO A 117 19.25 -9.37 4.23
N HIS A 118 18.10 -8.91 4.72
CA HIS A 118 17.33 -9.58 5.77
C HIS A 118 16.22 -10.48 5.25
N SER A 119 16.08 -10.64 3.93
CA SER A 119 15.03 -11.48 3.32
C SER A 119 15.51 -12.88 2.94
N ASN A 120 16.55 -13.39 3.61
CA ASN A 120 17.09 -14.71 3.31
C ASN A 120 16.05 -15.82 3.58
N GLY A 121 15.93 -16.79 2.67
CA GLY A 121 14.94 -17.87 2.75
C GLY A 121 13.51 -17.47 2.31
N THR A 122 13.28 -16.23 1.89
CA THR A 122 11.97 -15.81 1.36
C THR A 122 11.86 -16.09 -0.15
N SER A 123 10.64 -16.40 -0.61
CA SER A 123 10.31 -16.51 -2.04
C SER A 123 9.68 -15.22 -2.58
N PRO A 124 9.81 -14.95 -3.90
CA PRO A 124 9.01 -13.90 -4.51
C PRO A 124 7.52 -14.29 -4.45
N TRP A 125 6.65 -13.29 -4.52
CA TRP A 125 5.21 -13.51 -4.65
C TRP A 125 4.77 -13.39 -6.09
N GLU A 126 3.70 -14.09 -6.45
CA GLU A 126 3.25 -14.23 -7.83
C GLU A 126 1.87 -13.60 -8.07
N PHE A 127 1.69 -13.08 -9.28
CA PHE A 127 0.39 -12.68 -9.83
C PHE A 127 0.44 -12.67 -11.36
N THR A 128 -0.70 -12.73 -12.02
CA THR A 128 -0.79 -12.42 -13.46
C THR A 128 -1.12 -10.95 -13.61
N TYR A 129 -0.36 -10.21 -14.43
CA TYR A 129 -0.62 -8.79 -14.64
C TYR A 129 -2.06 -8.56 -15.13
N GLY A 130 -2.82 -7.70 -14.46
CA GLY A 130 -4.25 -7.48 -14.69
C GLY A 130 -5.15 -8.23 -13.71
N ASP A 131 -4.62 -9.10 -12.85
CA ASP A 131 -5.42 -9.77 -11.82
C ASP A 131 -6.01 -8.76 -10.85
N TYR A 132 -7.30 -8.92 -10.58
CA TYR A 132 -7.93 -8.25 -9.44
C TYR A 132 -7.49 -8.91 -8.13
N ALA A 133 -7.48 -8.16 -7.03
CA ALA A 133 -7.15 -8.67 -5.70
C ALA A 133 -7.98 -9.92 -5.31
N SER A 134 -9.21 -10.07 -5.83
CA SER A 134 -10.08 -11.23 -5.60
C SER A 134 -9.69 -12.49 -6.39
N GLN A 135 -8.93 -12.34 -7.48
CA GLN A 135 -8.45 -13.44 -8.34
C GLN A 135 -7.04 -13.88 -7.97
N ALA A 136 -6.24 -12.95 -7.46
CA ALA A 136 -4.95 -13.21 -6.86
C ALA A 136 -5.06 -13.27 -5.33
N ASN A 137 -3.93 -13.16 -4.62
CA ASN A 137 -3.94 -13.09 -3.17
C ASN A 137 -4.44 -11.70 -2.72
N PRO A 138 -5.60 -11.60 -2.04
CA PRO A 138 -6.23 -10.32 -1.69
C PRO A 138 -5.45 -9.49 -0.67
N TYR A 139 -4.41 -10.06 -0.06
CA TYR A 139 -3.52 -9.41 0.90
C TYR A 139 -2.18 -8.99 0.27
N LEU A 140 -1.88 -9.41 -0.95
CA LEU A 140 -0.58 -9.21 -1.60
C LEU A 140 -0.69 -8.52 -2.97
N VAL A 141 -1.86 -8.49 -3.59
CA VAL A 141 -2.02 -7.96 -4.94
C VAL A 141 -3.04 -6.81 -4.94
N SER A 142 -2.70 -5.74 -5.65
CA SER A 142 -3.49 -4.52 -5.74
C SER A 142 -3.36 -3.88 -7.12
N GLU A 143 -4.26 -2.96 -7.46
CA GLU A 143 -4.17 -2.18 -8.70
C GLU A 143 -2.92 -1.28 -8.68
N GLY A 144 -2.67 -0.61 -7.55
CA GLY A 144 -1.55 0.32 -7.39
C GLY A 144 -0.19 -0.35 -7.50
N LEU A 145 -0.04 -1.59 -7.00
CA LEU A 145 1.18 -2.39 -7.15
C LEU A 145 1.48 -2.73 -8.62
N GLN A 146 0.47 -2.82 -9.47
CA GLN A 146 0.61 -3.21 -10.88
C GLN A 146 0.81 -2.02 -11.81
N GLU A 147 0.45 -0.82 -11.37
CA GLU A 147 0.47 0.41 -12.17
C GLU A 147 1.83 0.70 -12.85
N PRO A 148 2.98 0.49 -12.19
CA PRO A 148 4.29 0.76 -12.80
C PRO A 148 4.59 -0.08 -14.03
N LEU A 149 3.99 -1.26 -14.19
CA LEU A 149 4.21 -2.17 -15.33
C LEU A 149 3.80 -1.56 -16.68
N LYS A 150 3.04 -0.45 -16.67
CA LYS A 150 2.80 0.38 -17.86
C LYS A 150 4.08 1.06 -18.38
N TYR A 151 5.05 1.31 -17.50
CA TYR A 151 6.23 2.14 -17.76
C TYR A 151 7.55 1.37 -17.70
N VAL A 152 7.61 0.27 -16.92
CA VAL A 152 8.83 -0.50 -16.66
C VAL A 152 8.76 -1.93 -17.19
N GLY A 153 9.92 -2.60 -17.29
CA GLY A 153 10.02 -3.98 -17.78
C GLY A 153 10.55 -4.98 -16.75
N ASP A 154 11.08 -6.09 -17.24
CA ASP A 154 11.66 -7.13 -16.39
C ASP A 154 12.88 -6.61 -15.62
N ARG A 155 13.03 -7.04 -14.36
CA ARG A 155 14.04 -6.58 -13.39
C ARG A 155 13.96 -5.09 -13.04
N ALA A 156 12.84 -4.44 -13.33
CA ALA A 156 12.63 -3.08 -12.89
C ALA A 156 12.50 -2.98 -11.36
N LYS A 157 12.95 -1.86 -10.82
CA LYS A 157 12.85 -1.50 -9.41
C LYS A 157 12.19 -0.14 -9.26
N VAL A 158 11.21 -0.03 -8.38
CA VAL A 158 10.43 1.19 -8.17
C VAL A 158 10.20 1.44 -6.67
N LYS A 159 9.89 2.68 -6.31
CA LYS A 159 9.23 3.03 -5.04
C LYS A 159 7.79 3.45 -5.34
N LEU A 160 6.86 3.15 -4.45
CA LEU A 160 5.46 3.52 -4.61
C LEU A 160 4.85 4.06 -3.33
N ILE A 161 3.98 5.07 -3.44
CA ILE A 161 2.99 5.36 -2.41
C ILE A 161 1.63 5.04 -3.02
N VAL A 162 0.98 4.00 -2.49
CA VAL A 162 -0.29 3.49 -3.00
C VAL A 162 -1.41 3.91 -2.05
N PRO A 163 -2.38 4.73 -2.50
CA PRO A 163 -3.55 5.04 -1.69
C PRO A 163 -4.40 3.79 -1.48
N PHE A 164 -5.09 3.68 -0.34
CA PHE A 164 -5.89 2.53 0.06
C PHE A 164 -6.92 2.16 -1.00
N LYS A 165 -7.49 3.14 -1.72
CA LYS A 165 -8.46 2.89 -2.81
C LYS A 165 -7.87 2.04 -3.94
N ARG A 166 -6.56 2.07 -4.13
CA ARG A 166 -5.79 1.29 -5.10
C ARG A 166 -4.95 0.19 -4.44
N GLY A 167 -5.03 0.05 -3.12
CA GLY A 167 -4.32 -0.94 -2.32
C GLY A 167 -4.96 -2.33 -2.36
N THR A 168 -4.43 -3.22 -1.54
CA THR A 168 -4.96 -4.58 -1.36
C THR A 168 -6.37 -4.54 -0.75
N TYR A 169 -7.06 -5.68 -0.67
CA TYR A 169 -8.39 -5.72 -0.03
C TYR A 169 -8.33 -5.30 1.45
N ASN A 170 -7.24 -5.65 2.14
CA ASN A 170 -7.02 -5.26 3.53
C ASN A 170 -6.82 -3.75 3.66
N ASP A 171 -5.97 -3.18 2.81
CA ASP A 171 -5.70 -1.74 2.77
C ASP A 171 -7.00 -0.96 2.54
N GLN A 172 -7.80 -1.39 1.56
CA GLN A 172 -9.11 -0.81 1.27
C GLN A 172 -10.07 -0.85 2.46
N SER A 173 -10.09 -1.96 3.19
CA SER A 173 -10.98 -2.16 4.33
C SER A 173 -10.58 -1.33 5.54
N ASN A 174 -9.28 -1.12 5.76
CA ASN A 174 -8.75 -0.38 6.90
C ASN A 174 -8.51 1.11 6.58
N GLY A 175 -8.50 1.47 5.30
CA GLY A 175 -8.25 2.84 4.84
C GLY A 175 -6.78 3.19 4.91
N GLU A 176 -5.90 2.21 4.73
CA GLU A 176 -4.46 2.31 4.94
C GLU A 176 -3.72 2.51 3.62
N PRO A 177 -3.02 3.63 3.40
CA PRO A 177 -2.09 3.73 2.29
C PRO A 177 -0.86 2.86 2.56
N ALA A 178 -0.19 2.40 1.50
CA ALA A 178 1.01 1.59 1.57
C ALA A 178 2.19 2.30 0.92
N TYR A 179 3.35 2.29 1.57
CA TYR A 179 4.61 2.79 1.02
C TYR A 179 5.54 1.62 0.72
N TYR A 180 5.82 1.41 -0.57
CA TYR A 180 6.80 0.46 -1.07
C TYR A 180 8.14 1.19 -1.15
N GLU A 181 9.01 0.96 -0.16
CA GLU A 181 10.37 1.49 -0.14
C GLU A 181 11.21 0.95 -1.30
N ILE A 182 10.89 -0.27 -1.73
CA ILE A 182 11.44 -0.94 -2.90
C ILE A 182 10.45 -2.00 -3.37
N LEU A 183 10.27 -2.10 -4.69
CA LEU A 183 9.51 -3.15 -5.35
C LEU A 183 10.26 -3.56 -6.63
N GLU A 184 10.70 -4.81 -6.70
CA GLU A 184 11.34 -5.43 -7.87
C GLU A 184 10.32 -6.32 -8.60
N TYR A 185 10.22 -6.16 -9.91
CA TYR A 185 9.43 -7.04 -10.78
C TYR A 185 10.35 -8.03 -11.51
N ILE A 186 9.88 -9.27 -11.63
CA ILE A 186 10.54 -10.36 -12.33
C ILE A 186 9.51 -11.02 -13.24
N PHE A 187 9.78 -11.08 -14.54
CA PHE A 187 8.89 -11.70 -15.49
C PHE A 187 9.18 -13.21 -15.49
N GLU A 188 8.19 -14.02 -15.10
CA GLU A 188 8.40 -15.47 -14.89
C GLU A 188 8.88 -16.18 -16.18
N GLU A 189 8.47 -15.68 -17.35
CA GLU A 189 8.84 -16.23 -18.66
C GLU A 189 10.34 -16.11 -19.00
N ASN A 190 11.09 -15.31 -18.24
CA ASN A 190 12.54 -15.10 -18.43
C ASN A 190 13.41 -15.85 -17.40
N LEU A 191 12.82 -16.70 -16.55
CA LEU A 191 13.53 -17.49 -15.55
C LEU A 191 14.15 -18.78 -16.09
#